data_AF-A0ABD5N6W5-F1
#
_entry.id   AF-A0ABD5N6W5-F1
#
_cell.length_a   1.000
_cell.length_b   1.000
_cell.length_c   1.000
_cell.angle_alpha   90.00
_cell.angle_beta   90.00
_cell.angle_gamma   90.00
#
_symmetry.space_group_name_H-M   'P 1'
#
loop_
_entity.id
_entity.type
_entity.pdbx_description
1 polymer ?
#
loop_
_entity_poly.entity_id
_entity_poly.type
_entity_poly.pdbx_seq_one_letter_code
_entity_poly.pdbx_strand_id
1 'polypeptide(L)'
;MKAVLLAGGFGTRMRPLTFSKPKPLLPLVNKPVLLHILEHLNRHGVDEVFLTTNYLRDQIIKQVGFEYNGLKINYPVEEQPRGTAGCVKNITEGLDETFLVVQGDTITDIDLTQLVKQHRYYSGLATIAGYTVEDPWNYGVMELQDDGQVRHFREKPVLEECMSNLANTGIYVLEPEVLEHIPCDTFYDFAKDLFPVLLERGSIYASRFDGFWVDVGQPGGYLKARNWIMDGLKTSIAPSVQIDGRVEGNIIIGENTIIENGVELKGPIILGSDIVIKKGSRIGPYTSFEDDVYLGKGSALQGAIIFSNTSIGSKANITDSFIAENCVLGTNDSLQSEVLIGPGCSLGGNISVSEGSKIWPNIHVVDNSMISGTLRSFIPPKIIHYDARWSLRTVSPDEAFYFNKSDAGYIQYTGLRARSLWEFNDILKHVDARSMHYHLRSELNDFSVWLSKVISDDELAKSFNNIKAELTVNHIDVKNVRKLMVEASRNRIADLIENVRPSGYL
;
A
#
# COMPACT_ATOMS: atom_id res chain seq x y z
N MET A 1 20.44 -7.55 16.84
CA MET A 1 20.63 -6.35 15.98
C MET A 1 19.27 -5.84 15.61
N LYS A 2 19.05 -4.53 15.74
CA LYS A 2 17.72 -3.93 15.58
C LYS A 2 17.49 -3.37 14.18
N ALA A 3 16.24 -3.31 13.76
CA ALA A 3 15.84 -2.64 12.52
C ALA A 3 14.58 -1.78 12.69
N VAL A 4 14.47 -0.73 11.89
CA VAL A 4 13.25 0.06 11.74
C VAL A 4 12.71 -0.16 10.33
N LEU A 5 11.46 -0.60 10.23
CA LEU A 5 10.80 -0.87 8.96
C LEU A 5 9.73 0.19 8.69
N LEU A 6 9.91 0.95 7.61
CA LEU A 6 9.09 2.11 7.27
C LEU A 6 7.84 1.70 6.49
N ALA A 7 6.71 1.51 7.18
CA ALA A 7 5.48 0.95 6.61
C ALA A 7 4.24 1.86 6.78
N GLY A 8 4.45 3.17 7.01
CA GLY A 8 3.38 4.13 7.33
C GLY A 8 2.61 4.73 6.15
N GLY A 9 3.10 4.57 4.91
CA GLY A 9 2.53 5.24 3.74
C GLY A 9 1.17 4.69 3.27
N PHE A 10 0.31 5.57 2.74
CA PHE A 10 -1.03 5.22 2.22
C PHE A 10 -1.04 4.30 0.99
N GLY A 11 0.11 4.06 0.34
CA GLY A 11 0.20 3.19 -0.84
C GLY A 11 -0.65 3.67 -2.03
N THR A 12 -0.79 4.98 -2.23
CA THR A 12 -1.68 5.59 -3.24
C THR A 12 -1.39 5.14 -4.67
N ARG A 13 -0.11 4.91 -5.00
CA ARG A 13 0.35 4.42 -6.30
C ARG A 13 -0.23 3.05 -6.67
N MET A 14 -0.47 2.19 -5.68
CA MET A 14 -1.08 0.86 -5.81
C MET A 14 -2.61 0.87 -5.66
N ARG A 15 -3.24 2.06 -5.51
CA ARG A 15 -4.70 2.14 -5.60
C ARG A 15 -5.14 1.68 -7.00
N PRO A 16 -6.26 0.94 -7.08
CA PRO A 16 -7.30 0.74 -6.05
C PRO A 16 -7.11 -0.42 -5.07
N LEU A 17 -6.04 -1.23 -5.17
CA LEU A 17 -5.84 -2.39 -4.28
C LEU A 17 -5.68 -1.98 -2.82
N THR A 18 -5.07 -0.83 -2.60
CA THR A 18 -4.75 -0.32 -1.26
C THR A 18 -5.92 0.33 -0.53
N PHE A 19 -7.16 0.28 -1.06
CA PHE A 19 -8.34 0.81 -0.35
C PHE A 19 -8.83 -0.11 0.76
N SER A 20 -8.68 -1.43 0.60
CA SER A 20 -9.13 -2.43 1.58
C SER A 20 -7.98 -3.03 2.38
N LYS A 21 -6.77 -3.07 1.80
CA LYS A 21 -5.58 -3.73 2.35
C LYS A 21 -4.37 -2.78 2.31
N PRO A 22 -3.64 -2.54 3.41
CA PRO A 22 -2.48 -1.65 3.35
C PRO A 22 -1.39 -2.26 2.46
N LYS A 23 -0.58 -1.41 1.81
CA LYS A 23 0.46 -1.85 0.86
C LYS A 23 1.37 -2.98 1.40
N PRO A 24 1.89 -2.92 2.65
CA PRO A 24 2.72 -4.01 3.20
C PRO A 24 2.00 -5.36 3.26
N LEU A 25 0.66 -5.37 3.27
CA LEU A 25 -0.12 -6.60 3.31
C LEU A 25 -0.53 -7.11 1.93
N LEU A 26 -0.27 -6.37 0.83
CA LEU A 26 -0.59 -6.86 -0.51
C LEU A 26 0.13 -8.21 -0.77
N PRO A 27 -0.57 -9.19 -1.37
CA PRO A 27 -0.06 -10.55 -1.54
C PRO A 27 0.91 -10.64 -2.71
N LEU A 28 2.20 -10.75 -2.41
CA LEU A 28 3.25 -10.98 -3.39
C LEU A 28 3.55 -12.49 -3.43
N VAL A 29 3.02 -13.17 -4.45
CA VAL A 29 3.10 -14.65 -4.57
C VAL A 29 2.45 -15.34 -3.35
N ASN A 30 1.19 -14.96 -3.06
CA ASN A 30 0.36 -15.42 -1.93
C ASN A 30 0.96 -15.22 -0.53
N LYS A 31 2.01 -14.40 -0.40
CA LYS A 31 2.56 -13.97 0.90
C LYS A 31 2.60 -12.44 0.95
N PRO A 32 2.18 -11.81 2.06
CA PRO A 32 2.28 -10.37 2.22
C PRO A 32 3.70 -9.85 1.96
N VAL A 33 3.84 -8.72 1.25
CA VAL A 33 5.11 -8.01 1.01
C VAL A 33 5.92 -7.87 2.30
N LEU A 34 5.26 -7.48 3.39
CA LEU A 34 5.86 -7.30 4.70
C LEU A 34 6.57 -8.56 5.21
N LEU A 35 5.98 -9.74 5.03
CA LEU A 35 6.56 -10.98 5.54
C LEU A 35 7.83 -11.35 4.78
N HIS A 36 7.92 -11.08 3.47
CA HIS A 36 9.16 -11.26 2.72
C HIS A 36 10.29 -10.40 3.28
N ILE A 37 9.99 -9.15 3.67
CA ILE A 37 10.97 -8.24 4.27
C ILE A 37 11.41 -8.71 5.66
N LEU A 38 10.46 -9.10 6.51
CA LEU A 38 10.76 -9.62 7.86
C LEU A 38 11.58 -10.92 7.80
N GLU A 39 11.26 -11.83 6.88
CA GLU A 39 12.06 -13.04 6.65
C GLU A 39 13.47 -12.71 6.19
N HIS A 40 13.65 -11.71 5.31
CA HIS A 40 14.96 -11.24 4.88
C HIS A 40 15.78 -10.67 6.05
N LEU A 41 15.18 -9.80 6.86
CA LEU A 41 15.80 -9.25 8.07
C LEU A 41 16.23 -10.35 9.05
N ASN A 42 15.33 -11.30 9.34
CA ASN A 42 15.59 -12.41 10.27
C ASN A 42 16.76 -13.29 9.76
N ARG A 43 16.83 -13.60 8.46
CA ARG A 43 17.96 -14.34 7.86
C ARG A 43 19.32 -13.65 8.04
N HIS A 44 19.33 -12.33 8.19
CA HIS A 44 20.55 -11.54 8.41
C HIS A 44 20.82 -11.21 9.89
N GLY A 45 20.13 -11.90 10.81
CA GLY A 45 20.40 -11.81 12.25
C GLY A 45 19.77 -10.61 12.95
N VAL A 46 18.73 -10.01 12.34
CA VAL A 46 17.86 -9.06 13.06
C VAL A 46 16.96 -9.83 14.01
N ASP A 47 16.87 -9.38 15.26
CA ASP A 47 16.10 -10.01 16.33
C ASP A 47 14.95 -9.13 16.85
N GLU A 48 14.99 -7.82 16.57
CA GLU A 48 13.95 -6.86 16.95
C GLU A 48 13.69 -5.84 15.82
N VAL A 49 12.41 -5.64 15.49
CA VAL A 49 11.96 -4.69 14.47
C VAL A 49 10.98 -3.68 15.06
N PHE A 50 11.22 -2.40 14.80
CA PHE A 50 10.25 -1.32 15.00
C PHE A 50 9.52 -1.05 13.69
N LEU A 51 8.26 -1.46 13.61
CA LEU A 51 7.44 -1.30 12.42
C LEU A 51 6.62 -0.01 12.51
N THR A 52 7.04 1.03 11.77
CA THR A 52 6.30 2.29 11.74
C THR A 52 5.08 2.14 10.83
N THR A 53 3.89 2.22 11.40
CA THR A 53 2.62 1.99 10.69
C THR A 53 1.60 3.05 11.08
N ASN A 54 0.83 3.50 10.08
CA ASN A 54 -0.23 4.48 10.27
C ASN A 54 -1.50 3.98 9.54
N TYR A 55 -1.51 3.99 8.21
CA TYR A 55 -2.65 3.55 7.42
C TYR A 55 -3.00 2.07 7.63
N LEU A 56 -4.25 1.81 8.05
CA LEU A 56 -4.80 0.46 8.33
C LEU A 56 -3.91 -0.40 9.27
N ARG A 57 -3.23 0.24 10.23
CA ARG A 57 -2.29 -0.41 11.14
C ARG A 57 -2.89 -1.59 11.92
N ASP A 58 -4.17 -1.55 12.29
CA ASP A 58 -4.84 -2.68 12.97
C ASP A 58 -4.75 -3.98 12.18
N GLN A 59 -4.84 -3.91 10.84
CA GLN A 59 -4.67 -5.09 10.00
C GLN A 59 -3.25 -5.62 10.04
N ILE A 60 -2.25 -4.73 10.06
CA ILE A 60 -0.83 -5.10 10.11
C ILE A 60 -0.53 -5.79 11.44
N ILE A 61 -1.00 -5.22 12.55
CA ILE A 61 -0.85 -5.82 13.88
C ILE A 61 -1.55 -7.17 13.93
N LYS A 62 -2.78 -7.28 13.41
CA LYS A 62 -3.52 -8.55 13.36
C LYS A 62 -2.79 -9.63 12.55
N GLN A 63 -2.18 -9.25 11.43
CA GLN A 63 -1.51 -10.19 10.52
C GLN A 63 -0.16 -10.67 11.05
N VAL A 64 0.62 -9.78 11.67
CA VAL A 64 2.00 -10.06 12.06
C VAL A 64 2.12 -10.41 13.55
N GLY A 65 1.34 -9.77 14.41
CA GLY A 65 1.47 -9.88 15.86
C GLY A 65 2.72 -9.18 16.41
N PHE A 66 3.01 -9.38 17.70
CA PHE A 66 4.18 -8.80 18.37
C PHE A 66 5.44 -9.68 18.25
N GLU A 67 5.32 -10.84 17.61
CA GLU A 67 6.40 -11.76 17.33
C GLU A 67 6.13 -12.48 16.00
N TYR A 68 7.16 -12.63 15.18
CA TYR A 68 7.07 -13.35 13.91
C TYR A 68 8.33 -14.20 13.67
N ASN A 69 8.21 -15.52 13.67
CA ASN A 69 9.35 -16.44 13.49
C ASN A 69 10.55 -16.13 14.42
N GLY A 70 10.28 -15.83 15.70
CA GLY A 70 11.28 -15.46 16.70
C GLY A 70 11.77 -14.00 16.64
N LEU A 71 11.30 -13.22 15.65
CA LEU A 71 11.57 -11.79 15.53
C LEU A 71 10.61 -11.00 16.41
N LYS A 72 11.11 -10.19 17.35
CA LYS A 72 10.28 -9.31 18.17
C LYS A 72 9.80 -8.11 17.33
N ILE A 73 8.50 -7.82 17.35
CA ILE A 73 7.90 -6.72 16.59
C ILE A 73 7.33 -5.68 17.55
N ASN A 74 7.82 -4.45 17.44
CA ASN A 74 7.32 -3.29 18.15
C ASN A 74 6.60 -2.37 17.16
N TYR A 75 5.54 -1.71 17.62
CA TYR A 75 4.75 -0.77 16.82
C TYR A 75 4.77 0.62 17.47
N PRO A 76 5.76 1.48 17.19
CA PRO A 76 5.78 2.85 17.68
C PRO A 76 4.50 3.59 17.31
N VAL A 77 3.88 4.29 18.26
CA VAL A 77 2.68 5.11 17.99
C VAL A 77 3.11 6.42 17.37
N GLU A 78 2.49 6.78 16.24
CA GLU A 78 2.76 8.03 15.54
C GLU A 78 1.44 8.82 15.43
N GLU A 79 1.27 9.83 16.27
CA GLU A 79 0.06 10.67 16.26
C GLU A 79 -0.02 11.58 15.02
N GLN A 80 1.13 11.92 14.44
CA GLN A 80 1.24 12.81 13.28
C GLN A 80 2.31 12.29 12.32
N PRO A 81 2.10 12.32 10.99
CA PRO A 81 3.15 11.98 10.04
C PRO A 81 4.40 12.85 10.26
N ARG A 82 5.53 12.23 10.60
CA ARG A 82 6.81 12.90 10.88
C ARG A 82 7.84 12.75 9.75
N GLY A 83 7.42 12.25 8.58
CA GLY A 83 8.35 11.97 7.48
C GLY A 83 9.22 10.75 7.76
N THR A 84 10.06 10.38 6.79
CA THR A 84 10.81 9.12 6.84
C THR A 84 11.85 9.08 7.95
N ALA A 85 12.57 10.18 8.22
CA ALA A 85 13.55 10.25 9.29
C ALA A 85 12.90 10.63 10.63
N GLY A 86 11.91 11.52 10.64
CA GLY A 86 11.22 11.93 11.86
C GLY A 86 10.42 10.80 12.52
N CYS A 87 9.91 9.82 11.75
CA CYS A 87 9.26 8.64 12.34
C CYS A 87 10.27 7.70 13.04
N VAL A 88 11.54 7.67 12.59
CA VAL A 88 12.62 6.97 13.29
C VAL A 88 12.98 7.70 14.58
N LYS A 89 13.10 9.04 14.53
CA LYS A 89 13.34 9.89 15.71
C LYS A 89 12.26 9.76 16.79
N ASN A 90 11.02 9.45 16.39
CA ASN A 90 9.90 9.21 17.30
C ASN A 90 10.05 7.94 18.16
N ILE A 91 10.97 7.05 17.80
CA ILE A 91 11.26 5.85 18.59
C ILE A 91 12.16 6.27 19.75
N THR A 92 11.55 6.62 20.88
CA THR A 92 12.24 7.18 22.04
C THR A 92 13.02 6.15 22.85
N GLU A 93 12.67 4.87 22.71
CA GLU A 93 13.30 3.76 23.43
C GLU A 93 13.70 2.65 22.45
N GLY A 94 14.94 2.18 22.56
CA GLY A 94 15.41 0.98 21.88
C GLY A 94 16.30 1.20 20.66
N LEU A 95 16.61 2.43 20.24
CA LEU A 95 17.62 2.71 19.20
C LEU A 95 18.95 3.22 19.81
N ASP A 96 19.54 2.40 20.66
CA ASP A 96 20.74 2.67 21.47
C ASP A 96 22.03 2.02 20.93
N GLU A 97 21.91 1.25 19.86
CA GLU A 97 23.02 0.60 19.14
C GLU A 97 22.85 0.79 17.63
N THR A 98 23.90 0.52 16.85
CA THR A 98 23.84 0.50 15.38
C THR A 98 22.63 -0.31 14.89
N PHE A 99 21.81 0.29 14.03
CA PHE A 99 20.55 -0.31 13.58
C PHE A 99 20.33 -0.15 12.08
N LEU A 100 19.50 -1.03 11.53
CA LEU A 100 19.06 -0.96 10.14
C LEU A 100 17.82 -0.08 10.00
N VAL A 101 17.69 0.61 8.87
CA VAL A 101 16.43 1.18 8.41
C VAL A 101 16.13 0.60 7.04
N VAL A 102 14.91 0.09 6.85
CA VAL A 102 14.47 -0.51 5.59
C VAL A 102 13.12 0.08 5.19
N GLN A 103 12.94 0.37 3.91
CA GLN A 103 11.65 0.80 3.38
C GLN A 103 10.67 -0.38 3.26
N GLY A 104 9.43 -0.21 3.71
CA GLY A 104 8.40 -1.26 3.77
C GLY A 104 7.82 -1.71 2.43
N ASP A 105 8.43 -1.30 1.32
CA ASP A 105 8.11 -1.65 -0.06
C ASP A 105 9.33 -2.14 -0.85
N THR A 106 10.41 -2.54 -0.18
CA THR A 106 11.61 -3.04 -0.83
C THR A 106 11.66 -4.56 -0.86
N ILE A 107 11.77 -5.16 -2.05
CA ILE A 107 12.08 -6.59 -2.23
C ILE A 107 13.50 -6.72 -2.77
N THR A 108 14.34 -7.52 -2.10
CA THR A 108 15.76 -7.61 -2.42
C THR A 108 16.41 -8.89 -1.90
N ASP A 109 17.56 -9.24 -2.46
CA ASP A 109 18.52 -10.21 -1.92
C ASP A 109 19.83 -9.56 -1.43
N ILE A 110 19.90 -8.23 -1.31
CA ILE A 110 21.07 -7.51 -0.79
C ILE A 110 21.48 -8.10 0.57
N ASP A 111 22.77 -8.45 0.69
CA ASP A 111 23.36 -8.99 1.91
C ASP A 111 23.49 -7.90 2.98
N LEU A 112 22.52 -7.86 3.89
CA LEU A 112 22.49 -6.90 4.99
C LEU A 112 23.61 -7.12 6.00
N THR A 113 24.09 -8.36 6.14
CA THR A 113 25.22 -8.68 7.01
C THR A 113 26.52 -8.07 6.46
N GLN A 114 26.70 -8.10 5.14
CA GLN A 114 27.82 -7.44 4.48
C GLN A 114 27.73 -5.91 4.57
N LEU A 115 26.53 -5.35 4.39
CA LEU A 115 26.30 -3.90 4.55
C LEU A 115 26.71 -3.41 5.95
N VAL A 116 26.30 -4.12 7.01
CA VAL A 116 26.66 -3.79 8.40
C VAL A 116 28.17 -3.91 8.64
N LYS A 117 28.84 -4.90 8.04
CA LYS A 117 30.31 -5.02 8.11
C LYS A 117 31.01 -3.83 7.45
N GLN A 118 30.53 -3.39 6.29
CA GLN A 118 31.08 -2.23 5.58
C GLN A 118 30.85 -0.93 6.35
N HIS A 119 29.66 -0.76 6.93
CA HIS A 119 29.36 0.40 7.78
C HIS A 119 30.38 0.55 8.93
N ARG A 120 30.65 -0.56 9.65
CA ARG A 120 31.64 -0.59 10.73
C ARG A 120 33.07 -0.30 10.26
N TYR A 121 33.39 -0.61 9.01
CA TYR A 121 34.69 -0.26 8.42
C TYR A 121 34.80 1.25 8.16
N TYR A 122 33.75 1.89 7.64
CA TYR A 122 33.76 3.32 7.31
C TYR A 122 33.80 4.25 8.53
N SER A 123 33.29 3.81 9.69
CA SER A 123 33.20 4.63 10.91
C SER A 123 32.43 5.96 10.71
N GLY A 124 31.44 5.96 9.82
CA GLY A 124 30.51 7.08 9.59
C GLY A 124 29.21 6.94 10.39
N LEU A 125 28.34 7.95 10.32
CA LEU A 125 27.03 7.93 10.99
C LEU A 125 25.94 7.20 10.17
N ALA A 126 26.12 7.12 8.86
CA ALA A 126 25.16 6.47 7.97
C ALA A 126 25.87 5.74 6.83
N THR A 127 25.39 4.56 6.46
CA THR A 127 25.77 3.86 5.23
C THR A 127 24.55 3.43 4.44
N ILE A 128 24.47 3.88 3.19
CA ILE A 128 23.38 3.55 2.26
C ILE A 128 23.76 2.28 1.49
N ALA A 129 22.85 1.31 1.38
CA ALA A 129 22.98 0.27 0.37
C ALA A 129 22.63 0.85 -1.00
N GLY A 130 23.59 0.85 -1.92
CA GLY A 130 23.42 1.39 -3.27
C GLY A 130 23.19 0.30 -4.29
N TYR A 131 22.30 0.57 -5.25
CA TYR A 131 22.02 -0.34 -6.37
C TYR A 131 22.10 0.39 -7.71
N THR A 132 22.67 -0.24 -8.73
CA THR A 132 22.77 0.40 -10.05
C THR A 132 21.46 0.23 -10.82
N VAL A 133 20.82 1.34 -11.18
CA VAL A 133 19.54 1.37 -11.89
C VAL A 133 19.68 1.86 -13.33
N GLU A 134 18.76 1.46 -14.19
CA GLU A 134 18.71 1.92 -15.59
C GLU A 134 18.15 3.35 -15.70
N ASP A 135 17.13 3.68 -14.88
CA ASP A 135 16.41 4.95 -14.90
C ASP A 135 16.67 5.78 -13.61
N PRO A 136 17.84 6.42 -13.46
CA PRO A 136 18.26 7.09 -12.22
C PRO A 136 17.34 8.22 -11.72
N TRP A 137 16.66 8.93 -12.61
CA TRP A 137 15.79 10.07 -12.28
C TRP A 137 14.58 9.72 -11.42
N ASN A 138 14.25 8.43 -11.29
CA ASN A 138 13.16 7.96 -10.43
C ASN A 138 13.55 7.86 -8.93
N TYR A 139 14.85 8.01 -8.62
CA TYR A 139 15.43 7.69 -7.31
C TYR A 139 16.34 8.80 -6.78
N GLY A 140 16.77 8.67 -5.52
CA GLY A 140 17.91 9.42 -5.01
C GLY A 140 19.21 8.84 -5.54
N VAL A 141 19.98 9.58 -6.32
CA VAL A 141 21.26 9.11 -6.90
C VAL A 141 22.44 9.66 -6.13
N MET A 142 23.53 8.89 -6.13
CA MET A 142 24.73 9.22 -5.37
C MET A 142 26.03 8.99 -6.15
N GLU A 143 26.95 9.93 -6.02
CA GLU A 143 28.34 9.80 -6.49
C GLU A 143 29.22 9.48 -5.28
N LEU A 144 30.09 8.47 -5.40
CA LEU A 144 30.97 8.05 -4.33
C LEU A 144 32.41 8.48 -4.59
N GLN A 145 33.16 8.73 -3.52
CA GLN A 145 34.62 8.80 -3.53
C GLN A 145 35.22 7.39 -3.48
N ASP A 146 36.53 7.29 -3.70
CA ASP A 146 37.26 6.02 -3.73
C ASP A 146 37.21 5.24 -2.41
N ASP A 147 37.00 5.94 -1.29
CA ASP A 147 36.86 5.38 0.06
C ASP A 147 35.42 4.99 0.43
N GLY A 148 34.46 5.19 -0.49
CA GLY A 148 33.03 4.91 -0.28
C GLY A 148 32.25 6.05 0.36
N GLN A 149 32.87 7.18 0.70
CA GLN A 149 32.16 8.37 1.19
C GLN A 149 31.27 8.93 0.07
N VAL A 150 30.04 9.31 0.40
CA VAL A 150 29.14 9.91 -0.59
C VAL A 150 29.58 11.35 -0.83
N ARG A 151 29.97 11.66 -2.08
CA ARG A 151 30.39 13.00 -2.51
C ARG A 151 29.19 13.90 -2.78
N HIS A 152 28.22 13.36 -3.53
CA HIS A 152 27.01 14.06 -3.93
C HIS A 152 25.81 13.15 -3.79
N PHE A 153 24.69 13.72 -3.34
CA PHE A 153 23.39 13.06 -3.31
C PHE A 153 22.34 13.99 -3.92
N ARG A 154 21.47 13.45 -4.78
CA ARG A 154 20.37 14.19 -5.41
C ARG A 154 19.12 13.33 -5.43
N GLU A 155 18.06 13.79 -4.78
CA GLU A 155 16.75 13.11 -4.76
C GLU A 155 15.98 13.43 -6.03
N LYS A 156 15.70 12.39 -6.85
CA LYS A 156 14.91 12.47 -8.09
C LYS A 156 15.38 13.60 -9.02
N PRO A 157 16.67 13.58 -9.41
CA PRO A 157 17.23 14.57 -10.30
C PRO A 157 16.55 14.53 -11.68
N VAL A 158 16.63 15.63 -12.42
CA VAL A 158 16.42 15.57 -13.87
C VAL A 158 17.57 14.81 -14.53
N LEU A 159 17.38 14.35 -15.78
CA LEU A 159 18.36 13.51 -16.48
C LEU A 159 19.76 14.15 -16.53
N GLU A 160 19.82 15.46 -16.74
CA GLU A 160 21.05 16.24 -16.83
C GLU A 160 21.79 16.36 -15.48
N GLU A 161 21.09 16.15 -14.37
CA GLU A 161 21.63 16.18 -13.01
C GLU A 161 22.01 14.77 -12.50
N CYS A 162 21.78 13.73 -13.30
CA CYS A 162 22.15 12.35 -12.96
C CYS A 162 23.67 12.17 -13.06
N MET A 163 24.36 12.33 -11.93
CA MET A 163 25.83 12.19 -11.83
C MET A 163 26.30 10.73 -11.87
N SER A 164 25.41 9.79 -11.57
CA SER A 164 25.66 8.35 -11.60
C SER A 164 24.35 7.57 -11.74
N ASN A 165 24.46 6.27 -12.02
CA ASN A 165 23.34 5.33 -11.98
C ASN A 165 23.20 4.63 -10.61
N LEU A 166 23.99 5.02 -9.61
CA LEU A 166 23.94 4.40 -8.29
C LEU A 166 22.83 5.05 -7.48
N ALA A 167 21.74 4.31 -7.28
CA ALA A 167 20.56 4.76 -6.59
C ALA A 167 20.54 4.31 -5.13
N ASN A 168 19.92 5.15 -4.30
CA ASN A 168 19.50 4.87 -2.96
C ASN A 168 18.39 3.79 -2.97
N THR A 169 18.63 2.69 -2.26
CA THR A 169 17.70 1.56 -2.15
C THR A 169 16.63 1.72 -1.08
N GLY A 170 16.73 2.74 -0.21
CA GLY A 170 15.91 2.85 0.99
C GLY A 170 16.35 1.91 2.13
N ILE A 171 17.56 1.34 2.04
CA ILE A 171 18.18 0.49 3.06
C ILE A 171 19.41 1.21 3.62
N TYR A 172 19.42 1.44 4.93
CA TYR A 172 20.46 2.17 5.64
C TYR A 172 20.96 1.39 6.85
N VAL A 173 22.25 1.52 7.17
CA VAL A 173 22.79 1.24 8.50
C VAL A 173 23.10 2.59 9.14
N LEU A 174 22.59 2.82 10.34
CA LEU A 174 22.71 4.09 11.05
C LEU A 174 23.28 3.87 12.45
N GLU A 175 24.09 4.83 12.88
CA GLU A 175 24.47 4.96 14.29
C GLU A 175 23.44 5.83 15.06
N PRO A 176 23.18 5.56 16.35
CA PRO A 176 22.23 6.32 17.17
C PRO A 176 22.42 7.83 17.15
N GLU A 177 23.66 8.31 17.04
CA GLU A 177 24.04 9.72 17.00
C GLU A 177 23.40 10.47 15.83
N VAL A 178 23.01 9.76 14.77
CA VAL A 178 22.27 10.37 13.63
C VAL A 178 20.96 11.02 14.10
N LEU A 179 20.36 10.49 15.17
CA LEU A 179 19.09 10.99 15.72
C LEU A 179 19.24 12.39 16.32
N GLU A 180 20.45 12.82 16.71
CA GLU A 180 20.70 14.18 17.22
C GLU A 180 20.53 15.25 16.15
N HIS A 181 20.58 14.85 14.87
CA HIS A 181 20.39 15.74 13.72
C HIS A 181 18.94 15.83 13.25
N ILE A 182 18.04 15.07 13.87
CA ILE A 182 16.63 15.06 13.53
C ILE A 182 15.85 15.85 14.60
N PRO A 183 15.19 16.96 14.26
CA PRO A 183 14.40 17.72 15.20
C PRO A 183 13.21 16.90 15.72
N CYS A 184 12.89 17.06 17.01
CA CYS A 184 11.73 16.42 17.61
C CYS A 184 10.41 16.96 17.00
N ASP A 185 9.40 16.10 16.95
CA ASP A 185 8.01 16.44 16.56
C ASP A 185 7.87 17.19 15.22
N THR A 186 8.82 16.98 14.30
CA THR A 186 8.91 17.70 13.03
C THR A 186 8.86 16.72 11.87
N PHE A 187 8.22 17.13 10.77
CA PHE A 187 8.29 16.39 9.51
C PHE A 187 9.70 16.48 8.95
N TYR A 188 10.39 15.35 8.82
CA TYR A 188 11.80 15.29 8.42
C TYR A 188 12.06 14.03 7.59
N ASP A 189 12.66 14.19 6.41
CA ASP A 189 12.95 13.11 5.48
C ASP A 189 14.45 12.78 5.39
N PHE A 190 14.76 11.49 5.19
CA PHE A 190 16.15 11.04 5.01
C PHE A 190 16.83 11.74 3.83
N ALA A 191 16.24 11.62 2.64
CA ALA A 191 16.85 12.08 1.40
C ALA A 191 16.91 13.62 1.26
N LYS A 192 15.88 14.32 1.77
CA LYS A 192 15.70 15.76 1.57
C LYS A 192 16.29 16.61 2.68
N ASP A 193 16.31 16.09 3.91
CA ASP A 193 16.67 16.89 5.08
C ASP A 193 17.92 16.32 5.78
N LEU A 194 17.89 15.03 6.17
CA LEU A 194 18.98 14.45 6.98
C LEU A 194 20.28 14.24 6.19
N PHE A 195 20.20 13.63 5.01
CA PHE A 195 21.39 13.32 4.22
C PHE A 195 22.20 14.56 3.82
N PRO A 196 21.58 15.69 3.39
CA PRO A 196 22.32 16.94 3.21
C PRO A 196 23.16 17.34 4.42
N VAL A 197 22.62 17.23 5.65
CA VAL A 197 23.35 17.56 6.88
C VAL A 197 24.53 16.61 7.12
N LEU A 198 24.36 15.31 6.86
CA LEU A 198 25.43 14.31 7.03
C LEU A 198 26.50 14.43 5.94
N LEU A 199 26.13 14.83 4.73
CA LEU A 199 27.05 15.08 3.61
C LEU A 199 28.00 16.23 3.94
N GLU A 200 27.48 17.35 4.46
CA GLU A 200 28.30 18.50 4.87
C GLU A 200 29.32 18.12 5.97
N ARG A 201 29.01 17.10 6.76
CA ARG A 201 29.87 16.56 7.82
C ARG A 201 30.84 15.47 7.35
N GLY A 202 30.71 14.98 6.11
CA GLY A 202 31.47 13.84 5.60
C GLY A 202 31.20 12.54 6.36
N SER A 203 30.01 12.38 6.94
CA SER A 203 29.68 11.24 7.81
C SER A 203 28.76 10.20 7.17
N ILE A 204 28.51 10.32 5.86
CA ILE A 204 27.66 9.41 5.09
C ILE A 204 28.45 8.68 4.00
N TYR A 205 28.27 7.37 3.98
CA TYR A 205 28.94 6.44 3.08
C TYR A 205 27.89 5.65 2.29
N ALA A 206 28.31 4.98 1.24
CA ALA A 206 27.48 3.99 0.60
C ALA A 206 28.30 2.78 0.15
N SER A 207 27.63 1.63 0.05
CA SER A 207 28.23 0.43 -0.53
C SER A 207 27.37 -0.04 -1.68
N ARG A 208 28.00 -0.30 -2.82
CA ARG A 208 27.33 -0.84 -4.00
C ARG A 208 27.09 -2.34 -3.81
N PHE A 209 25.87 -2.77 -4.09
CA PHE A 209 25.49 -4.17 -4.14
C PHE A 209 25.02 -4.54 -5.56
N ASP A 210 25.37 -5.75 -5.95
CA ASP A 210 24.80 -6.44 -7.10
C ASP A 210 23.74 -7.43 -6.60
N GLY A 211 22.93 -7.99 -7.50
CA GLY A 211 21.85 -8.90 -7.16
C GLY A 211 20.50 -8.36 -7.63
N PHE A 212 19.48 -8.51 -6.79
CA PHE A 212 18.12 -8.06 -7.06
C PHE A 212 17.67 -7.01 -6.04
N TRP A 213 17.12 -5.91 -6.53
CA TRP A 213 16.44 -4.92 -5.72
C TRP A 213 15.32 -4.26 -6.53
N VAL A 214 14.16 -4.08 -5.91
CA VAL A 214 13.04 -3.35 -6.52
C VAL A 214 12.10 -2.73 -5.46
N ASP A 215 11.60 -1.53 -5.75
CA ASP A 215 10.45 -0.92 -5.06
C ASP A 215 9.14 -1.53 -5.59
N VAL A 216 8.34 -2.14 -4.72
CA VAL A 216 6.99 -2.65 -5.05
C VAL A 216 5.89 -1.61 -4.81
N GLY A 217 6.24 -0.33 -4.79
CA GLY A 217 5.31 0.78 -4.66
C GLY A 217 4.47 1.09 -5.90
N GLN A 218 4.75 0.48 -7.05
CA GLN A 218 4.00 0.62 -8.32
C GLN A 218 3.84 -0.73 -9.02
N PRO A 219 2.85 -0.87 -9.94
CA PRO A 219 2.57 -2.12 -10.66
C PRO A 219 3.81 -2.75 -11.31
N GLY A 220 4.55 -2.00 -12.14
CA GLY A 220 5.74 -2.55 -12.81
C GLY A 220 6.80 -3.12 -11.85
N GLY A 221 7.10 -2.42 -10.75
CA GLY A 221 8.02 -2.92 -9.72
C GLY A 221 7.48 -4.16 -9.00
N TYR A 222 6.18 -4.21 -8.75
CA TYR A 222 5.51 -5.38 -8.19
C TYR A 222 5.59 -6.61 -9.11
N LEU A 223 5.36 -6.42 -10.42
CA LEU A 223 5.47 -7.49 -11.42
C LEU A 223 6.91 -8.01 -11.53
N LYS A 224 7.92 -7.13 -11.46
CA LYS A 224 9.34 -7.52 -11.38
C LYS A 224 9.62 -8.36 -10.15
N ALA A 225 9.18 -7.92 -8.96
CA ALA A 225 9.34 -8.68 -7.71
C ALA A 225 8.65 -10.04 -7.76
N ARG A 226 7.43 -10.10 -8.29
CA ARG A 226 6.69 -11.35 -8.51
C ARG A 226 7.49 -12.30 -9.38
N ASN A 227 7.94 -11.86 -10.55
CA ASN A 227 8.68 -12.70 -11.49
C ASN A 227 9.93 -13.27 -10.83
N TRP A 228 10.72 -12.41 -10.18
CA TRP A 228 11.94 -12.82 -9.49
C TRP A 228 11.68 -13.90 -8.41
N ILE A 229 10.64 -13.73 -7.58
CA ILE A 229 10.26 -14.75 -6.58
C ILE A 229 9.80 -16.04 -7.27
N MET A 230 8.98 -15.93 -8.32
CA MET A 230 8.40 -17.06 -9.04
C MET A 230 9.42 -17.83 -9.88
N ASP A 231 10.51 -17.20 -10.33
CA ASP A 231 11.61 -17.88 -11.03
C ASP A 231 12.32 -18.88 -10.11
N GLY A 232 12.35 -18.61 -8.79
CA GLY A 232 12.86 -19.52 -7.77
C GLY A 232 11.86 -20.57 -7.27
N LEU A 233 10.64 -20.59 -7.80
CA LEU A 233 9.55 -21.44 -7.32
C LEU A 233 9.85 -22.92 -7.56
N LYS A 234 9.60 -23.74 -6.54
CA LYS A 234 9.71 -25.20 -6.62
C LYS A 234 8.32 -25.82 -6.60
N THR A 235 8.11 -26.85 -7.41
CA THR A 235 6.81 -27.53 -7.51
C THR A 235 6.37 -28.09 -6.16
N SER A 236 5.13 -27.81 -5.78
CA SER A 236 4.47 -28.36 -4.58
C SER A 236 2.97 -28.44 -4.79
N ILE A 237 2.41 -29.65 -4.85
CA ILE A 237 0.98 -29.88 -5.10
C ILE A 237 0.39 -30.57 -3.89
N ALA A 238 -0.65 -29.97 -3.31
CA ALA A 238 -1.33 -30.54 -2.15
C ALA A 238 -2.01 -31.89 -2.50
N PRO A 239 -2.10 -32.85 -1.55
CA PRO A 239 -2.66 -34.18 -1.85
C PRO A 239 -4.13 -34.20 -2.28
N SER A 240 -4.93 -33.21 -1.88
CA SER A 240 -6.36 -33.12 -2.19
C SER A 240 -6.66 -32.56 -3.59
N VAL A 241 -5.64 -32.17 -4.35
CA VAL A 241 -5.79 -31.56 -5.67
C VAL A 241 -6.26 -32.59 -6.70
N GLN A 242 -7.24 -32.21 -7.51
CA GLN A 242 -7.75 -33.00 -8.62
C GLN A 242 -7.30 -32.37 -9.94
N ILE A 243 -6.48 -33.09 -10.72
CA ILE A 243 -5.95 -32.59 -11.99
C ILE A 243 -6.31 -33.54 -13.13
N ASP A 244 -7.15 -33.06 -14.05
CA ASP A 244 -7.44 -33.69 -15.35
C ASP A 244 -6.88 -32.85 -16.53
N GLY A 245 -5.99 -31.89 -16.22
CA GLY A 245 -5.31 -31.00 -17.18
C GLY A 245 -3.85 -31.36 -17.46
N ARG A 246 -3.20 -30.58 -18.32
CA ARG A 246 -1.76 -30.64 -18.59
C ARG A 246 -1.02 -29.64 -17.71
N VAL A 247 0.08 -30.09 -17.12
CA VAL A 247 0.93 -29.28 -16.25
C VAL A 247 2.37 -29.33 -16.76
N GLU A 248 2.96 -28.17 -17.03
CA GLU A 248 4.36 -28.00 -17.44
C GLU A 248 5.02 -26.92 -16.57
N GLY A 249 6.29 -27.11 -16.19
CA GLY A 249 7.04 -26.14 -15.39
C GLY A 249 6.74 -26.21 -13.88
N ASN A 250 7.30 -25.26 -13.12
CA ASN A 250 7.18 -25.23 -11.66
C ASN A 250 5.80 -24.72 -11.23
N ILE A 251 5.07 -25.47 -10.41
CA ILE A 251 3.73 -25.05 -9.96
C ILE A 251 3.52 -25.35 -8.48
N ILE A 252 2.94 -24.38 -7.76
CA ILE A 252 2.40 -24.59 -6.41
C ILE A 252 0.86 -24.63 -6.51
N ILE A 253 0.23 -25.64 -5.90
CA ILE A 253 -1.23 -25.77 -5.83
C ILE A 253 -1.66 -26.10 -4.40
N GLY A 254 -2.51 -25.25 -3.82
CA GLY A 254 -3.12 -25.42 -2.51
C GLY A 254 -4.24 -26.46 -2.48
N GLU A 255 -4.82 -26.66 -1.31
CA GLU A 255 -5.77 -27.75 -1.05
C GLU A 255 -7.09 -27.58 -1.82
N ASN A 256 -7.82 -28.68 -2.01
CA ASN A 256 -9.19 -28.70 -2.57
C ASN A 256 -9.32 -28.07 -3.97
N THR A 257 -8.20 -27.97 -4.70
CA THR A 257 -8.17 -27.34 -6.02
C THR A 257 -8.57 -28.33 -7.11
N ILE A 258 -9.44 -27.91 -8.02
CA ILE A 258 -9.98 -28.70 -9.14
C ILE A 258 -9.55 -28.08 -10.47
N ILE A 259 -8.76 -28.83 -11.23
CA ILE A 259 -8.31 -28.50 -12.59
C ILE A 259 -9.01 -29.45 -13.56
N GLU A 260 -9.99 -28.94 -14.31
CA GLU A 260 -10.79 -29.74 -15.23
C GLU A 260 -10.04 -30.19 -16.50
N ASN A 261 -10.66 -31.13 -17.23
CA ASN A 261 -10.18 -31.66 -18.49
C ASN A 261 -9.77 -30.58 -19.50
N GLY A 262 -8.60 -30.76 -20.12
CA GLY A 262 -8.15 -29.91 -21.22
C GLY A 262 -7.70 -28.52 -20.78
N VAL A 263 -7.52 -28.29 -19.48
CA VAL A 263 -6.81 -27.12 -18.96
C VAL A 263 -5.31 -27.29 -19.21
N GLU A 264 -4.64 -26.21 -19.61
CA GLU A 264 -3.19 -26.16 -19.80
C GLU A 264 -2.58 -25.19 -18.78
N LEU A 265 -1.72 -25.69 -17.90
CA LEU A 265 -0.96 -24.89 -16.93
C LEU A 265 0.51 -24.89 -17.33
N LYS A 266 1.08 -23.70 -17.57
CA LYS A 266 2.50 -23.50 -17.87
C LYS A 266 3.15 -22.60 -16.82
N GLY A 267 3.98 -23.20 -15.97
CA GLY A 267 4.67 -22.55 -14.87
C GLY A 267 5.71 -21.50 -15.29
N PRO A 268 6.17 -20.66 -14.34
CA PRO A 268 5.82 -20.73 -12.92
C PRO A 268 4.40 -20.25 -12.61
N ILE A 269 3.64 -21.01 -11.81
CA ILE A 269 2.27 -20.67 -11.39
C ILE A 269 2.11 -20.95 -9.90
N ILE A 270 1.34 -20.12 -9.20
CA ILE A 270 0.84 -20.42 -7.86
C ILE A 270 -0.68 -20.36 -7.83
N LEU A 271 -1.30 -21.41 -7.32
CA LEU A 271 -2.73 -21.50 -7.07
C LEU A 271 -2.91 -21.74 -5.58
N GLY A 272 -3.74 -20.90 -4.93
CA GLY A 272 -4.15 -21.07 -3.54
C GLY A 272 -5.00 -22.32 -3.32
N SER A 273 -5.77 -22.31 -2.25
CA SER A 273 -6.73 -23.37 -1.93
C SER A 273 -8.12 -23.07 -2.50
N ASP A 274 -8.92 -24.11 -2.65
CA ASP A 274 -10.33 -24.02 -3.05
C ASP A 274 -10.51 -23.36 -4.44
N ILE A 275 -9.56 -23.65 -5.34
CA ILE A 275 -9.54 -23.12 -6.70
C ILE A 275 -10.31 -24.03 -7.66
N VAL A 276 -11.10 -23.45 -8.55
CA VAL A 276 -11.78 -24.20 -9.62
C VAL A 276 -11.45 -23.59 -10.97
N ILE A 277 -10.72 -24.35 -11.81
CA ILE A 277 -10.39 -23.94 -13.17
C ILE A 277 -11.13 -24.84 -14.16
N LYS A 278 -12.03 -24.24 -14.93
CA LYS A 278 -12.92 -24.96 -15.86
C LYS A 278 -12.23 -25.32 -17.17
N LYS A 279 -12.79 -26.33 -17.83
CA LYS A 279 -12.25 -26.94 -19.05
C LYS A 279 -11.83 -25.95 -20.16
N GLY A 280 -10.74 -26.29 -20.83
CA GLY A 280 -10.22 -25.57 -22.00
C GLY A 280 -9.52 -24.25 -21.69
N SER A 281 -9.33 -23.90 -20.41
CA SER A 281 -8.61 -22.70 -20.01
C SER A 281 -7.09 -22.89 -20.06
N ARG A 282 -6.36 -21.80 -20.32
CA ARG A 282 -4.90 -21.76 -20.41
C ARG A 282 -4.36 -20.77 -19.40
N ILE A 283 -3.51 -21.25 -18.51
CA ILE A 283 -2.83 -20.42 -17.52
C ILE A 283 -1.35 -20.46 -17.82
N GLY A 284 -0.82 -19.30 -18.18
CA GLY A 284 0.57 -19.10 -18.51
C GLY A 284 1.42 -18.67 -17.32
N PRO A 285 2.73 -18.51 -17.57
CA PRO A 285 3.71 -18.14 -16.57
C PRO A 285 3.33 -16.90 -15.75
N TYR A 286 3.85 -16.87 -14.53
CA TYR A 286 3.73 -15.78 -13.56
C TYR A 286 2.30 -15.46 -13.10
N THR A 287 1.37 -16.39 -13.31
CA THR A 287 0.00 -16.26 -12.81
C THR A 287 -0.08 -16.73 -11.35
N SER A 288 -0.75 -15.95 -10.51
CA SER A 288 -0.95 -16.25 -9.09
C SER A 288 -2.41 -16.06 -8.68
N PHE A 289 -3.02 -17.08 -8.09
CA PHE A 289 -4.34 -16.99 -7.47
C PHE A 289 -4.18 -17.13 -5.95
N GLU A 290 -4.74 -16.21 -5.16
CA GLU A 290 -5.06 -16.48 -3.74
C GLU A 290 -6.19 -17.54 -3.65
N ASP A 291 -6.76 -17.72 -2.45
CA ASP A 291 -7.75 -18.76 -2.17
C ASP A 291 -9.15 -18.42 -2.72
N ASP A 292 -10.00 -19.43 -2.88
CA ASP A 292 -11.42 -19.25 -3.26
C ASP A 292 -11.62 -18.53 -4.62
N VAL A 293 -10.84 -18.92 -5.64
CA VAL A 293 -10.93 -18.36 -7.00
C VAL A 293 -11.60 -19.34 -7.96
N TYR A 294 -12.58 -18.84 -8.70
CA TYR A 294 -13.23 -19.56 -9.80
C TYR A 294 -12.82 -18.98 -11.15
N LEU A 295 -12.38 -19.83 -12.07
CA LEU A 295 -12.07 -19.46 -13.45
C LEU A 295 -12.94 -20.23 -14.45
N GLY A 296 -13.75 -19.50 -15.22
CA GLY A 296 -14.63 -20.01 -16.27
C GLY A 296 -13.90 -20.69 -17.43
N LYS A 297 -14.71 -21.26 -18.34
CA LYS A 297 -14.23 -22.12 -19.43
C LYS A 297 -13.52 -21.32 -20.51
N GLY A 298 -12.46 -21.89 -21.09
CA GLY A 298 -11.82 -21.33 -22.29
C GLY A 298 -11.15 -19.97 -22.05
N SER A 299 -10.80 -19.64 -20.82
CA SER A 299 -10.12 -18.39 -20.47
C SER A 299 -8.60 -18.52 -20.63
N ALA A 300 -7.93 -17.44 -20.98
CA ALA A 300 -6.49 -17.35 -21.12
C ALA A 300 -5.94 -16.30 -20.15
N LEU A 301 -4.99 -16.70 -19.29
CA LEU A 301 -4.34 -15.80 -18.35
C LEU A 301 -2.83 -15.93 -18.47
N GLN A 302 -2.11 -14.82 -18.37
CA GLN A 302 -0.66 -14.79 -18.28
C GLN A 302 -0.27 -13.65 -17.34
N GLY A 303 0.58 -13.91 -16.35
CA GLY A 303 0.96 -12.89 -15.37
C GLY A 303 -0.22 -12.34 -14.55
N ALA A 304 -1.37 -13.01 -14.49
CA ALA A 304 -2.51 -12.48 -13.77
C ALA A 304 -2.33 -12.66 -12.26
N ILE A 305 -2.71 -11.66 -11.46
CA ILE A 305 -2.67 -11.70 -10.00
C ILE A 305 -4.11 -11.56 -9.50
N ILE A 306 -4.67 -12.68 -9.04
CA ILE A 306 -6.08 -12.78 -8.64
C ILE A 306 -6.16 -12.95 -7.13
N PHE A 307 -6.85 -12.02 -6.46
CA PHE A 307 -7.04 -12.06 -5.02
C PHE A 307 -8.28 -12.89 -4.66
N SER A 308 -8.40 -13.15 -3.35
CA SER A 308 -9.32 -14.14 -2.81
C SER A 308 -10.80 -13.86 -3.14
N ASN A 309 -11.63 -14.90 -3.15
CA ASN A 309 -13.08 -14.80 -3.36
C ASN A 309 -13.47 -14.15 -4.71
N THR A 310 -12.70 -14.42 -5.76
CA THR A 310 -12.92 -13.81 -7.08
C THR A 310 -13.43 -14.82 -8.09
N SER A 311 -14.44 -14.43 -8.86
CA SER A 311 -15.00 -15.25 -9.94
C SER A 311 -14.74 -14.59 -11.28
N ILE A 312 -14.10 -15.32 -12.19
CA ILE A 312 -13.81 -14.89 -13.56
C ILE A 312 -14.65 -15.72 -14.52
N GLY A 313 -15.43 -15.05 -15.37
CA GLY A 313 -16.29 -15.69 -16.35
C GLY A 313 -15.53 -16.48 -17.42
N SER A 314 -16.29 -17.03 -18.37
CA SER A 314 -15.72 -17.83 -19.45
C SER A 314 -15.05 -16.94 -20.50
N LYS A 315 -14.04 -17.45 -21.20
CA LYS A 315 -13.34 -16.77 -22.29
C LYS A 315 -12.69 -15.44 -21.91
N ALA A 316 -12.30 -15.29 -20.64
CA ALA A 316 -11.55 -14.11 -20.21
C ALA A 316 -10.14 -14.12 -20.82
N ASN A 317 -9.58 -12.95 -21.11
CA ASN A 317 -8.18 -12.78 -21.52
C ASN A 317 -7.52 -11.75 -20.61
N ILE A 318 -6.57 -12.17 -19.78
CA ILE A 318 -5.97 -11.31 -18.74
C ILE A 318 -4.46 -11.38 -18.82
N THR A 319 -3.81 -10.24 -18.97
CA THR A 319 -2.34 -10.12 -19.01
C THR A 319 -1.85 -9.18 -17.92
N ASP A 320 -0.88 -9.61 -17.10
CA ASP A 320 -0.13 -8.78 -16.14
C ASP A 320 -0.99 -7.79 -15.32
N SER A 321 -2.16 -8.26 -14.89
CA SER A 321 -3.20 -7.45 -14.26
C SER A 321 -3.53 -7.94 -12.85
N PHE A 322 -4.01 -7.01 -12.04
CA PHE A 322 -4.38 -7.21 -10.65
C PHE A 322 -5.91 -7.18 -10.53
N ILE A 323 -6.48 -8.24 -9.96
CA ILE A 323 -7.90 -8.31 -9.65
C ILE A 323 -8.02 -8.52 -8.15
N ALA A 324 -8.47 -7.47 -7.45
CA ALA A 324 -8.64 -7.50 -6.01
C ALA A 324 -9.78 -8.43 -5.56
N GLU A 325 -9.92 -8.60 -4.25
CA GLU A 325 -10.84 -9.56 -3.66
C GLU A 325 -12.31 -9.27 -3.95
N ASN A 326 -13.13 -10.32 -3.88
CA ASN A 326 -14.60 -10.22 -4.05
C ASN A 326 -15.03 -9.67 -5.41
N CYS A 327 -14.22 -9.85 -6.46
CA CYS A 327 -14.57 -9.39 -7.80
C CYS A 327 -15.37 -10.45 -8.58
N VAL A 328 -16.23 -9.98 -9.48
CA VAL A 328 -16.94 -10.83 -10.45
C VAL A 328 -16.71 -10.27 -11.83
N LEU A 329 -15.99 -10.99 -12.68
CA LEU A 329 -15.78 -10.65 -14.09
C LEU A 329 -16.69 -11.51 -14.95
N GLY A 330 -17.30 -10.92 -15.97
CA GLY A 330 -18.24 -11.61 -16.83
C GLY A 330 -17.57 -12.42 -17.93
N THR A 331 -18.39 -12.82 -18.89
CA THR A 331 -17.92 -13.64 -20.02
C THR A 331 -17.24 -12.76 -21.05
N ASN A 332 -16.13 -13.23 -21.61
CA ASN A 332 -15.39 -12.58 -22.69
C ASN A 332 -14.81 -11.21 -22.32
N ASP A 333 -14.43 -11.03 -21.05
CA ASP A 333 -13.73 -9.83 -20.59
C ASP A 333 -12.24 -9.89 -20.94
N SER A 334 -11.69 -8.77 -21.38
CA SER A 334 -10.29 -8.62 -21.77
C SER A 334 -9.61 -7.51 -20.98
N LEU A 335 -8.57 -7.86 -20.23
CA LEU A 335 -7.73 -6.93 -19.47
C LEU A 335 -6.31 -6.92 -20.05
N GLN A 336 -5.85 -5.75 -20.49
CA GLN A 336 -4.48 -5.52 -20.94
C GLN A 336 -3.52 -5.38 -19.76
N SER A 337 -2.21 -5.24 -20.03
CA SER A 337 -1.16 -5.15 -19.02
C SER A 337 -1.41 -4.04 -17.98
N GLU A 338 -0.97 -4.28 -16.74
CA GLU A 338 -1.03 -3.31 -15.65
C GLU A 338 -2.42 -2.73 -15.36
N VAL A 339 -3.49 -3.48 -15.62
CA VAL A 339 -4.84 -3.10 -15.16
C VAL A 339 -4.99 -3.44 -13.68
N LEU A 340 -5.60 -2.53 -12.91
CA LEU A 340 -5.90 -2.76 -11.50
C LEU A 340 -7.41 -2.64 -11.26
N ILE A 341 -8.04 -3.76 -10.93
CA ILE A 341 -9.44 -3.83 -10.51
C ILE A 341 -9.51 -3.83 -8.98
N GLY A 342 -10.21 -2.86 -8.42
CA GLY A 342 -10.41 -2.69 -6.98
C GLY A 342 -11.42 -3.68 -6.40
N PRO A 343 -11.42 -3.87 -5.08
CA PRO A 343 -12.22 -4.92 -4.45
C PRO A 343 -13.72 -4.72 -4.65
N GLY A 344 -14.45 -5.83 -4.74
CA GLY A 344 -15.91 -5.80 -4.89
C GLY A 344 -16.42 -5.34 -6.26
N CYS A 345 -15.55 -5.20 -7.27
CA CYS A 345 -16.01 -4.81 -8.60
C CYS A 345 -16.80 -5.93 -9.29
N SER A 346 -17.80 -5.52 -10.07
CA SER A 346 -18.53 -6.43 -10.95
C SER A 346 -18.45 -5.90 -12.37
N LEU A 347 -17.79 -6.65 -13.23
CA LEU A 347 -17.78 -6.43 -14.66
C LEU A 347 -18.84 -7.32 -15.29
N GLY A 348 -19.64 -6.73 -16.16
CA GLY A 348 -20.55 -7.45 -17.05
C GLY A 348 -19.81 -8.31 -18.05
N GLY A 349 -20.43 -8.68 -19.17
CA GLY A 349 -19.77 -9.40 -20.25
C GLY A 349 -19.21 -8.52 -21.36
N ASN A 350 -18.22 -9.02 -22.08
CA ASN A 350 -17.58 -8.36 -23.23
C ASN A 350 -16.94 -7.01 -22.86
N ILE A 351 -16.34 -6.91 -21.67
CA ILE A 351 -15.61 -5.70 -21.26
C ILE A 351 -14.21 -5.71 -21.86
N SER A 352 -13.73 -4.55 -22.32
CA SER A 352 -12.33 -4.36 -22.69
C SER A 352 -11.71 -3.25 -21.85
N VAL A 353 -10.63 -3.56 -21.14
CA VAL A 353 -9.92 -2.61 -20.28
C VAL A 353 -8.50 -2.38 -20.81
N SER A 354 -8.20 -1.12 -21.08
CA SER A 354 -6.93 -0.68 -21.68
C SER A 354 -5.78 -0.78 -20.68
N GLU A 355 -4.55 -0.90 -21.18
CA GLU A 355 -3.33 -0.92 -20.39
C GLU A 355 -3.26 0.21 -19.35
N GLY A 356 -2.79 -0.11 -18.14
CA GLY A 356 -2.62 0.84 -17.05
C GLY A 356 -3.92 1.38 -16.44
N SER A 357 -5.09 0.92 -16.91
CA SER A 357 -6.38 1.40 -16.42
C SER A 357 -6.67 0.92 -15.00
N LYS A 358 -7.46 1.71 -14.27
CA LYS A 358 -7.76 1.46 -12.85
C LYS A 358 -9.26 1.53 -12.64
N ILE A 359 -9.86 0.47 -12.10
CA ILE A 359 -11.28 0.44 -11.73
C ILE A 359 -11.36 0.46 -10.21
N TRP A 360 -11.84 1.55 -9.63
CA TRP A 360 -11.95 1.69 -8.17
C TRP A 360 -12.94 0.70 -7.56
N PRO A 361 -12.95 0.51 -6.23
CA PRO A 361 -13.70 -0.57 -5.63
C PRO A 361 -15.22 -0.40 -5.77
N ASN A 362 -15.95 -1.53 -5.74
CA ASN A 362 -17.41 -1.65 -5.84
C ASN A 362 -18.03 -0.96 -7.07
N ILE A 363 -17.32 -0.97 -8.19
CA ILE A 363 -17.85 -0.45 -9.44
C ILE A 363 -18.54 -1.57 -10.19
N HIS A 364 -19.75 -1.28 -10.65
CA HIS A 364 -20.48 -2.10 -11.60
C HIS A 364 -20.26 -1.54 -13.00
N VAL A 365 -19.65 -2.34 -13.88
CA VAL A 365 -19.46 -2.01 -15.30
C VAL A 365 -20.47 -2.81 -16.10
N VAL A 366 -21.29 -2.13 -16.88
CA VAL A 366 -22.30 -2.78 -17.73
C VAL A 366 -21.68 -3.44 -18.95
N ASP A 367 -22.33 -4.48 -19.47
CA ASP A 367 -21.89 -5.25 -20.62
C ASP A 367 -21.46 -4.38 -21.82
N ASN A 368 -20.50 -4.89 -22.60
CA ASN A 368 -20.00 -4.28 -23.83
C ASN A 368 -19.34 -2.91 -23.64
N SER A 369 -18.77 -2.65 -22.47
CA SER A 369 -18.05 -1.40 -22.19
C SER A 369 -16.57 -1.48 -22.54
N MET A 370 -16.01 -0.35 -22.96
CA MET A 370 -14.57 -0.15 -23.12
C MET A 370 -14.08 0.87 -22.10
N ILE A 371 -13.04 0.51 -21.34
CA ILE A 371 -12.50 1.34 -20.27
C ILE A 371 -11.07 1.72 -20.64
N SER A 372 -10.78 3.01 -20.57
CA SER A 372 -9.44 3.57 -20.66
C SER A 372 -9.26 4.58 -19.53
N GLY A 373 -8.14 4.50 -18.82
CA GLY A 373 -7.83 5.37 -17.69
C GLY A 373 -8.45 4.90 -16.37
N THR A 374 -8.73 5.84 -15.47
CA THR A 374 -9.23 5.52 -14.13
C THR A 374 -10.75 5.68 -14.03
N LEU A 375 -11.46 4.58 -13.84
CA LEU A 375 -12.88 4.54 -13.52
C LEU A 375 -13.09 4.61 -11.99
N ARG A 376 -13.80 5.64 -11.52
CA ARG A 376 -14.10 5.91 -10.11
C ARG A 376 -15.62 6.08 -10.00
N SER A 377 -16.42 5.16 -9.45
CA SER A 377 -17.89 5.30 -9.43
C SER A 377 -18.42 5.63 -8.03
N PHE A 378 -19.23 6.70 -7.95
CA PHE A 378 -20.71 6.73 -7.84
C PHE A 378 -21.05 8.19 -7.52
N ILE A 379 -21.76 8.92 -8.40
CA ILE A 379 -22.38 10.21 -8.05
C ILE A 379 -23.71 9.83 -7.40
N PRO A 380 -23.93 10.03 -6.08
CA PRO A 380 -25.27 9.96 -5.55
C PRO A 380 -26.14 10.96 -6.31
N PRO A 381 -27.35 10.59 -6.77
CA PRO A 381 -28.26 11.57 -7.34
C PRO A 381 -28.55 12.60 -6.24
N LYS A 382 -27.99 13.81 -6.40
CA LYS A 382 -28.05 14.99 -5.51
C LYS A 382 -26.89 15.23 -4.52
N ILE A 383 -25.63 14.95 -4.85
CA ILE A 383 -24.59 15.84 -4.30
C ILE A 383 -24.70 17.15 -5.08
N ILE A 384 -25.28 18.18 -4.45
CA ILE A 384 -25.36 19.52 -5.02
C ILE A 384 -23.91 19.97 -5.26
N HIS A 385 -23.53 20.17 -6.52
CA HIS A 385 -22.28 20.84 -6.86
C HIS A 385 -22.35 22.27 -6.32
N TYR A 386 -21.77 22.49 -5.13
CA TYR A 386 -21.57 23.84 -4.62
C TYR A 386 -20.44 24.51 -5.41
N ASP A 387 -20.68 25.77 -5.78
CA ASP A 387 -19.76 26.62 -6.52
C ASP A 387 -18.37 26.65 -5.85
N ALA A 388 -17.33 26.36 -6.63
CA ALA A 388 -15.93 26.24 -6.18
C ALA A 388 -15.38 27.48 -5.48
N ARG A 389 -16.08 28.62 -5.58
CA ARG A 389 -15.77 29.86 -4.87
C ARG A 389 -15.91 29.79 -3.34
N TRP A 390 -16.52 28.73 -2.81
CA TRP A 390 -16.74 28.53 -1.36
C TRP A 390 -16.09 27.26 -0.81
N SER A 391 -15.21 26.61 -1.57
CA SER A 391 -14.60 25.36 -1.13
C SER A 391 -13.53 25.60 -0.07
N LEU A 392 -13.93 25.47 1.19
CA LEU A 392 -13.05 25.12 2.30
C LEU A 392 -12.16 23.96 1.83
N ARG A 393 -10.83 24.12 1.96
CA ARG A 393 -9.76 23.27 1.41
C ARG A 393 -10.26 21.98 0.73
N THR A 394 -10.28 22.00 -0.60
CA THR A 394 -10.51 20.79 -1.39
C THR A 394 -9.19 20.04 -1.56
N VAL A 395 -9.20 18.74 -1.31
CA VAL A 395 -8.00 17.90 -1.45
C VAL A 395 -8.05 17.07 -2.72
N SER A 396 -6.88 16.58 -3.13
CA SER A 396 -6.80 15.71 -4.29
C SER A 396 -7.60 14.42 -4.04
N PRO A 397 -8.02 13.70 -5.10
CA PRO A 397 -8.61 12.37 -4.92
C PRO A 397 -7.73 11.44 -4.08
N ASP A 398 -6.40 11.59 -4.13
CA ASP A 398 -5.51 10.74 -3.37
C ASP A 398 -5.57 10.99 -1.85
N GLU A 399 -5.97 12.19 -1.47
CA GLU A 399 -6.12 12.62 -0.09
C GLU A 399 -7.58 12.54 0.40
N ALA A 400 -8.55 12.23 -0.47
CA ALA A 400 -9.95 12.14 -0.10
C ALA A 400 -10.18 11.19 1.09
N PHE A 401 -11.17 11.47 1.93
CA PHE A 401 -11.64 10.50 2.92
C PHE A 401 -12.41 9.41 2.22
N TYR A 402 -12.07 8.15 2.45
CA TYR A 402 -12.75 6.99 1.87
C TYR A 402 -13.60 6.33 2.93
N PHE A 403 -14.91 6.37 2.75
CA PHE A 403 -15.82 5.70 3.65
C PHE A 403 -15.80 4.20 3.38
N ASN A 404 -15.52 3.46 4.44
CA ASN A 404 -15.38 2.03 4.51
C ASN A 404 -16.30 1.50 5.62
N LYS A 405 -16.68 0.23 5.53
CA LYS A 405 -17.31 -0.51 6.62
C LYS A 405 -16.48 -1.75 6.92
N SER A 406 -16.52 -2.21 8.16
CA SER A 406 -16.04 -3.56 8.50
C SER A 406 -17.23 -4.52 8.49
N ASP A 407 -17.09 -5.65 7.79
CA ASP A 407 -18.04 -6.75 7.79
C ASP A 407 -17.28 -8.07 7.98
N ALA A 408 -17.60 -8.82 9.04
CA ALA A 408 -16.89 -10.05 9.42
C ALA A 408 -15.34 -9.95 9.45
N GLY A 409 -14.78 -8.78 9.77
CA GLY A 409 -13.34 -8.55 9.80
C GLY A 409 -12.72 -8.13 8.47
N TYR A 410 -13.51 -8.01 7.40
CA TYR A 410 -13.08 -7.48 6.10
C TYR A 410 -13.47 -6.02 5.96
N ILE A 411 -12.60 -5.22 5.35
CA ILE A 411 -12.91 -3.84 4.98
C ILE A 411 -13.60 -3.84 3.63
N GLN A 412 -14.81 -3.30 3.57
CA GLN A 412 -15.53 -3.05 2.33
C GLN A 412 -15.60 -1.54 2.09
N TYR A 413 -15.16 -1.11 0.91
CA TYR A 413 -15.36 0.27 0.48
C TYR A 413 -16.86 0.54 0.29
N THR A 414 -17.34 1.73 0.63
CA THR A 414 -18.77 2.06 0.51
C THR A 414 -19.12 2.76 -0.80
N GLY A 415 -18.13 3.12 -1.62
CA GLY A 415 -18.33 3.99 -2.78
C GLY A 415 -18.28 5.49 -2.44
N LEU A 416 -18.48 5.85 -1.17
CA LEU A 416 -18.53 7.24 -0.74
C LEU A 416 -17.13 7.76 -0.43
N ARG A 417 -16.80 8.95 -0.94
CA ARG A 417 -15.56 9.65 -0.62
C ARG A 417 -15.80 11.14 -0.44
N ALA A 418 -15.08 11.76 0.47
CA ALA A 418 -15.12 13.19 0.68
C ALA A 418 -13.79 13.85 0.35
N ARG A 419 -13.80 14.86 -0.52
CA ARG A 419 -12.63 15.69 -0.86
C ARG A 419 -12.66 17.06 -0.18
N SER A 420 -13.76 17.39 0.49
CA SER A 420 -13.93 18.64 1.21
C SER A 420 -14.81 18.40 2.44
N LEU A 421 -14.79 19.34 3.37
CA LEU A 421 -15.64 19.29 4.55
C LEU A 421 -17.13 19.29 4.19
N TRP A 422 -17.51 19.92 3.07
CA TRP A 422 -18.87 19.91 2.53
C TRP A 422 -19.30 18.52 2.07
N GLU A 423 -18.51 17.87 1.21
CA GLU A 423 -18.79 16.50 0.75
C GLU A 423 -18.86 15.56 1.95
N PHE A 424 -17.95 15.72 2.91
CA PHE A 424 -17.89 14.94 4.13
C PHE A 424 -19.17 15.07 4.96
N ASN A 425 -19.60 16.31 5.25
CA ASN A 425 -20.82 16.59 6.00
C ASN A 425 -22.07 16.05 5.29
N ASP A 426 -22.12 16.12 3.96
CA ASP A 426 -23.24 15.59 3.19
C ASP A 426 -23.29 14.06 3.25
N ILE A 427 -22.16 13.41 3.03
CA ILE A 427 -22.04 11.96 3.11
C ILE A 427 -22.39 11.44 4.51
N LEU A 428 -21.96 12.12 5.58
CA LEU A 428 -22.29 11.72 6.96
C LEU A 428 -23.79 11.58 7.20
N LYS A 429 -24.65 12.33 6.50
CA LYS A 429 -26.11 12.22 6.63
C LYS A 429 -26.64 10.88 6.10
N HIS A 430 -25.96 10.31 5.11
CA HIS A 430 -26.45 9.20 4.30
C HIS A 430 -25.67 7.89 4.49
N VAL A 431 -24.42 7.96 4.98
CA VAL A 431 -23.54 6.80 5.14
C VAL A 431 -24.15 5.74 6.07
N ASP A 432 -23.84 4.46 5.85
CA ASP A 432 -24.34 3.35 6.68
C ASP A 432 -23.84 3.43 8.14
N ALA A 433 -24.64 2.93 9.09
CA ALA A 433 -24.27 2.93 10.51
C ALA A 433 -23.01 2.08 10.80
N ARG A 434 -22.79 0.98 10.07
CA ARG A 434 -21.58 0.15 10.26
C ARG A 434 -20.33 0.85 9.78
N SER A 435 -20.45 1.67 8.74
CA SER A 435 -19.34 2.51 8.27
C SER A 435 -18.99 3.57 9.31
N MET A 436 -19.99 4.27 9.88
CA MET A 436 -19.78 5.18 11.01
C MET A 436 -19.06 4.47 12.16
N HIS A 437 -19.56 3.30 12.57
CA HIS A 437 -18.99 2.53 13.67
C HIS A 437 -17.53 2.14 13.42
N TYR A 438 -17.21 1.73 12.19
CA TYR A 438 -15.85 1.39 11.78
C TYR A 438 -14.90 2.59 11.94
N HIS A 439 -15.26 3.75 11.38
CA HIS A 439 -14.42 4.95 11.44
C HIS A 439 -14.41 5.64 12.81
N LEU A 440 -15.43 5.42 13.64
CA LEU A 440 -15.48 5.93 15.00
C LEU A 440 -14.70 5.04 15.98
N ARG A 441 -14.48 3.75 15.69
CA ARG A 441 -13.71 2.86 16.57
C ARG A 441 -12.28 2.66 16.13
N SER A 442 -11.99 2.75 14.84
CA SER A 442 -10.61 2.68 14.34
C SER A 442 -9.89 3.96 14.73
N GLU A 443 -8.77 3.84 15.44
CA GLU A 443 -7.86 4.98 15.70
C GLU A 443 -7.10 5.40 14.43
N LEU A 444 -7.14 4.56 13.37
CA LEU A 444 -6.17 4.56 12.27
C LEU A 444 -6.82 4.79 10.88
N ASN A 445 -8.14 4.86 10.82
CA ASN A 445 -8.92 5.41 9.70
C ASN A 445 -10.06 6.28 10.25
N ASP A 446 -9.74 7.10 11.25
CA ASP A 446 -10.67 7.93 11.99
C ASP A 446 -11.02 9.21 11.21
N PHE A 447 -12.27 9.63 11.33
CA PHE A 447 -12.73 10.93 10.82
C PHE A 447 -11.90 12.10 11.36
N SER A 448 -11.59 12.09 12.67
CA SER A 448 -10.82 13.16 13.31
C SER A 448 -9.38 13.22 12.79
N VAL A 449 -8.78 12.05 12.50
CA VAL A 449 -7.45 11.96 11.90
C VAL A 449 -7.47 12.59 10.51
N TRP A 450 -8.42 12.27 9.64
CA TRP A 450 -8.48 12.91 8.33
C TRP A 450 -8.75 14.42 8.39
N LEU A 451 -9.66 14.86 9.26
CA LEU A 451 -9.94 16.28 9.46
C LEU A 451 -8.70 17.06 9.90
N SER A 452 -7.96 16.54 10.88
CA SER A 452 -6.70 17.14 11.33
C SER A 452 -5.59 17.05 10.29
N LYS A 453 -5.37 15.87 9.68
CA LYS A 453 -4.18 15.62 8.84
C LYS A 453 -4.31 16.07 7.41
N VAL A 454 -5.53 16.05 6.86
CA VAL A 454 -5.76 16.28 5.44
C VAL A 454 -6.53 17.57 5.20
N ILE A 455 -7.55 17.85 6.00
CA ILE A 455 -8.27 19.13 5.91
C ILE A 455 -7.52 20.23 6.70
N SER A 456 -6.70 19.85 7.69
CA SER A 456 -6.07 20.77 8.65
C SER A 456 -7.07 21.58 9.46
N ASP A 457 -8.09 20.87 9.97
CA ASP A 457 -9.10 21.42 10.89
C ASP A 457 -9.06 20.70 12.25
N ASP A 458 -8.09 21.09 13.07
CA ASP A 458 -7.88 20.49 14.41
C ASP A 458 -9.02 20.79 15.38
N GLU A 459 -9.74 21.89 15.18
CA GLU A 459 -10.87 22.26 16.03
C GLU A 459 -12.04 21.30 15.81
N LEU A 460 -12.38 21.04 14.55
CA LEU A 460 -13.42 20.06 14.24
C LEU A 460 -12.99 18.64 14.59
N ALA A 461 -11.72 18.29 14.38
CA ALA A 461 -11.17 17.01 14.80
C ALA A 461 -11.32 16.79 16.32
N LYS A 462 -11.03 17.82 17.14
CA LYS A 462 -11.26 17.79 18.59
C LYS A 462 -12.73 17.64 18.94
N SER A 463 -13.62 18.37 18.27
CA SER A 463 -15.07 18.22 18.45
C SER A 463 -15.52 16.77 18.20
N PHE A 464 -15.03 16.15 17.13
CA PHE A 464 -15.33 14.77 16.79
C PHE A 464 -14.79 13.78 17.83
N ASN A 465 -13.58 13.99 18.34
CA ASN A 465 -13.03 13.18 19.41
C ASN A 465 -13.85 13.28 20.71
N ASN A 466 -14.35 14.47 21.04
CA ASN A 466 -15.23 14.66 22.20
C ASN A 466 -16.56 13.91 22.01
N ILE A 467 -17.19 14.02 20.83
CA ILE A 467 -18.41 13.27 20.49
C ILE A 467 -18.16 11.75 20.56
N LYS A 468 -16.99 11.29 20.11
CA LYS A 468 -16.56 9.88 20.17
C LYS A 468 -16.33 9.42 21.61
N ALA A 469 -15.80 10.25 22.50
CA ALA A 469 -15.61 9.89 23.90
C ALA A 469 -16.94 9.56 24.59
N GLU A 470 -18.02 10.28 24.24
CA GLU A 470 -19.37 10.03 24.78
C GLU A 470 -19.92 8.64 24.41
N LEU A 471 -19.54 8.07 23.24
CA LEU A 471 -19.91 6.70 22.84
C LEU A 471 -19.37 5.63 23.80
N THR A 472 -18.14 5.83 24.27
CA THR A 472 -17.40 4.86 25.09
C THR A 472 -17.95 4.82 26.51
N VAL A 473 -18.50 5.94 26.98
CA VAL A 473 -19.06 6.09 28.33
C VAL A 473 -20.53 5.65 28.41
N ASN A 474 -21.31 5.80 27.34
CA ASN A 474 -22.78 5.72 27.41
C ASN A 474 -23.48 4.74 26.45
N HIS A 475 -22.78 3.82 25.77
CA HIS A 475 -23.42 2.92 24.76
C HIS A 475 -24.31 3.67 23.75
N ILE A 476 -23.85 4.84 23.29
CA ILE A 476 -24.68 5.77 22.50
C ILE A 476 -25.08 5.14 21.14
N ASP A 477 -26.31 5.41 20.74
CA ASP A 477 -26.84 5.13 19.39
C ASP A 477 -26.04 5.90 18.32
N VAL A 478 -25.44 5.17 17.37
CA VAL A 478 -24.69 5.70 16.22
C VAL A 478 -25.48 6.79 15.46
N LYS A 479 -26.83 6.75 15.49
CA LYS A 479 -27.67 7.81 14.92
C LYS A 479 -27.50 9.17 15.62
N ASN A 480 -27.38 9.18 16.95
CA ASN A 480 -27.20 10.41 17.70
C ASN A 480 -25.82 11.02 17.45
N VAL A 481 -24.78 10.17 17.43
CA VAL A 481 -23.41 10.58 17.10
C VAL A 481 -23.32 11.19 15.72
N ARG A 482 -23.94 10.53 14.73
CA ARG A 482 -24.05 11.08 13.37
C ARG A 482 -24.67 12.47 13.38
N LYS A 483 -25.77 12.66 14.12
CA LYS A 483 -26.45 13.96 14.21
C LYS A 483 -25.50 15.04 14.75
N LEU A 484 -24.79 14.75 15.84
CA LEU A 484 -23.82 15.67 16.46
C LEU A 484 -22.66 16.00 15.52
N MET A 485 -22.11 15.01 14.81
CA MET A 485 -21.03 15.22 13.85
C MET A 485 -21.45 16.05 12.64
N VAL A 486 -22.67 15.82 12.12
CA VAL A 486 -23.25 16.64 11.04
C VAL A 486 -23.47 18.08 11.49
N GLU A 487 -23.93 18.27 12.73
CA GLU A 487 -24.13 19.60 13.31
C GLU A 487 -22.80 20.33 13.53
N ALA A 488 -21.81 19.67 14.13
CA ALA A 488 -20.46 20.21 14.31
C ALA A 488 -19.81 20.59 12.97
N SER A 489 -19.90 19.70 11.97
CA SER A 489 -19.36 19.98 10.63
C SER A 489 -20.07 21.16 9.97
N ARG A 490 -21.40 21.23 10.10
CA ARG A 490 -22.18 22.35 9.54
C ARG A 490 -21.81 23.69 10.19
N ASN A 491 -21.69 23.72 11.52
CA ASN A 491 -21.32 24.94 12.25
C ASN A 491 -19.92 25.39 11.84
N ARG A 492 -18.96 24.44 11.79
CA ARG A 492 -17.61 24.75 11.33
C ARG A 492 -17.55 25.31 9.91
N ILE A 493 -18.35 24.73 9.00
CA ILE A 493 -18.49 25.26 7.64
C ILE A 493 -19.00 26.71 7.65
N ALA A 494 -20.00 27.02 8.47
CA ALA A 494 -20.56 28.37 8.59
C ALA A 494 -19.52 29.37 9.11
N ASP A 495 -18.80 29.02 10.18
CA ASP A 495 -17.74 29.87 10.77
C ASP A 495 -16.65 30.20 9.76
N LEU A 496 -16.22 29.20 8.98
CA LEU A 496 -15.20 29.42 7.96
C LEU A 496 -15.70 30.29 6.80
N ILE A 497 -16.99 30.22 6.43
CA ILE A 497 -17.59 31.11 5.42
C ILE A 497 -17.67 32.55 5.93
N GLU A 498 -18.07 32.76 7.18
CA GLU A 498 -18.14 34.10 7.79
C GLU A 498 -16.77 34.76 7.85
N ASN A 499 -15.72 33.99 8.17
CA ASN A 499 -14.33 34.48 8.21
C ASN A 499 -13.70 34.75 6.83
N VAL A 500 -14.27 34.22 5.74
CA VAL A 500 -13.81 34.46 4.36
C VAL A 500 -14.53 35.65 3.71
N ARG A 501 -15.62 36.15 4.29
CA ARG A 501 -16.24 37.40 3.81
C ARG A 501 -15.25 38.55 4.02
N PRO A 502 -14.82 39.26 2.97
CA PRO A 502 -14.00 40.44 3.14
C PRO A 502 -14.75 41.42 4.05
N SER A 503 -14.07 41.89 5.09
CA SER A 503 -14.49 43.01 5.91
C SER A 503 -14.56 44.27 5.03
N GLY A 504 -15.68 44.43 4.34
CA GLY A 504 -15.97 45.60 3.52
C GLY A 504 -16.65 45.25 2.21
N TYR A 505 -17.95 44.98 2.27
CA TYR A 505 -18.96 45.55 1.37
C TYR A 505 -20.30 45.41 2.10
N LEU A 506 -20.75 46.53 2.69
CA LEU A 506 -22.13 46.78 3.11
C LEU A 506 -22.97 47.11 1.87
#